data_AF-A0A7H8K168-F1
#
_entry.id   AF-A0A7H8K168-F1
#
_cell.length_a   1.000
_cell.length_b   1.000
_cell.length_c   1.000
_cell.angle_alpha   90.00
_cell.angle_beta   90.00
_cell.angle_gamma   90.00
#
_symmetry.space_group_name_H-M   'P 1'
#
loop_
_entity.id
_entity.type
_entity.pdbx_description
1 polymer ?
#
loop_
_entity_poly.entity_id
_entity_poly.type
_entity_poly.pdbx_seq_one_letter_code
_entity_poly.pdbx_strand_id
1 'polypeptide(L)'
;MRPARSSAASSTSHSSAYCSYAYDATGNTTSRPQGDKTQTLTWDPEGHLAKVTEPDGSGGQKTTEYLYDADGNRLIGRTPTETTLYLGHTEVVLPKGSTTPRATRYIDLGGGHQAVAKDDGTVSITLADHHGTAQLAVDAATQKLTQRRTLPFGGIRVTTPTNWPGTRGFVGGTNDGPSTGLTHLGAREYDSSLGQFVSVDPLLETGKPQTLNGYSYSHNNPLTYTDPGGLGNADCMSGVMQGCTNGVPDSDSTYHPERERMGCSWESCRNPVSTWQAEGSAGRDYDNDGRISFFPGLSVPDTGYDARKLINKFYSNLKGLSHYGFDHFADHGDAAYVDTDIRRELTTACDEVGCPWEKEFFKRFAGSSTVSGIGLGSFRSNGLSIKAGRPKKDDGDDLTEVGRWMDDDEFAKMKNSARVQEGAGGRTFVVRTGDPEDYKVTPAGTIFVRFKVPSSFLKPASKPEWAVIPGPNITTKMFGPPPLSMPPATCIVLVCRK
;
A
#
# COMPACT_ATOMS: atom_id res chain seq x y z
N MET A 1 -31.12 -10.90 -9.87
CA MET A 1 -31.12 -10.81 -11.35
C MET A 1 -30.61 -12.13 -11.91
N ARG A 2 -31.28 -12.73 -12.89
CA ARG A 2 -30.75 -13.93 -13.58
C ARG A 2 -29.93 -13.45 -14.79
N PRO A 3 -28.81 -14.08 -15.13
CA PRO A 3 -28.05 -13.67 -16.30
C PRO A 3 -28.90 -13.84 -17.55
N ALA A 4 -29.02 -12.78 -18.35
CA ALA A 4 -29.56 -12.89 -19.69
C ALA A 4 -28.45 -13.42 -20.60
N ARG A 5 -28.54 -14.69 -21.02
CA ARG A 5 -27.83 -15.13 -22.22
C ARG A 5 -28.75 -15.94 -23.12
N SER A 6 -28.83 -15.46 -24.36
CA SER A 6 -29.30 -16.16 -25.53
C SER A 6 -28.53 -17.48 -25.69
N SER A 7 -29.27 -18.52 -26.05
CA SER A 7 -28.78 -19.81 -26.49
C SER A 7 -27.60 -19.66 -27.45
N ALA A 8 -26.50 -20.38 -27.17
CA ALA A 8 -25.44 -20.55 -28.15
C ALA A 8 -26.01 -21.27 -29.38
N ALA A 9 -26.14 -20.57 -30.49
CA ALA A 9 -26.38 -21.18 -31.78
C ALA A 9 -25.04 -21.70 -32.32
N SER A 10 -24.83 -23.01 -32.26
CA SER A 10 -23.77 -23.66 -33.04
C SER A 10 -24.31 -24.02 -34.42
N SER A 11 -23.64 -23.55 -35.46
CA SER A 11 -23.87 -23.95 -36.84
C SER A 11 -23.58 -25.45 -37.03
N THR A 12 -24.52 -26.11 -37.72
CA THR A 12 -24.42 -27.42 -38.42
C THR A 12 -24.12 -28.68 -37.61
N SER A 13 -25.21 -29.45 -37.38
CA SER A 13 -25.31 -30.90 -37.19
C SER A 13 -24.38 -31.57 -36.17
N HIS A 14 -24.89 -31.81 -34.95
CA HIS A 14 -24.91 -33.08 -34.17
C HIS A 14 -25.68 -32.82 -32.85
N SER A 15 -26.44 -33.79 -32.37
CA SER A 15 -27.38 -33.78 -31.22
C SER A 15 -27.31 -32.59 -30.24
N SER A 16 -28.36 -31.78 -30.21
CA SER A 16 -28.52 -30.63 -29.30
C SER A 16 -28.76 -31.06 -27.85
N ALA A 17 -27.70 -31.36 -27.11
CA ALA A 17 -27.74 -31.26 -25.66
C ALA A 17 -27.70 -29.77 -25.31
N TYR A 18 -28.84 -29.19 -24.92
CA TYR A 18 -28.86 -27.85 -24.36
C TYR A 18 -28.06 -27.88 -23.06
N CYS A 19 -26.86 -27.31 -23.10
CA CYS A 19 -26.04 -27.06 -21.92
C CYS A 19 -26.75 -25.99 -21.06
N SER A 20 -27.57 -26.43 -20.11
CA SER A 20 -28.34 -25.53 -19.26
C SER A 20 -27.53 -25.11 -18.03
N TYR A 21 -27.69 -23.85 -17.66
CA TYR A 21 -27.23 -23.33 -16.39
C TYR A 21 -28.39 -23.32 -15.41
N ALA A 22 -28.12 -23.70 -14.15
CA ALA A 22 -29.07 -23.56 -13.06
C ALA A 22 -28.49 -22.66 -11.97
N TYR A 23 -29.36 -22.01 -11.20
CA TYR A 23 -29.00 -21.06 -10.17
C TYR A 23 -29.85 -21.29 -8.92
N ASP A 24 -29.31 -20.94 -7.75
CA ASP A 24 -30.10 -20.84 -6.52
C ASP A 24 -30.94 -19.55 -6.46
N ALA A 25 -31.64 -19.32 -5.35
CA ALA A 25 -32.50 -18.15 -5.18
C ALA A 25 -31.73 -16.82 -5.12
N THR A 26 -30.49 -16.85 -4.65
CA THR A 26 -29.57 -15.70 -4.57
C THR A 26 -28.84 -15.44 -5.90
N GLY A 27 -28.87 -16.40 -6.82
CA GLY A 27 -28.27 -16.30 -8.15
C GLY A 27 -26.90 -16.98 -8.26
N ASN A 28 -26.46 -17.77 -7.28
CA ASN A 28 -25.24 -18.53 -7.45
C ASN A 28 -25.47 -19.70 -8.40
N THR A 29 -24.52 -19.97 -9.29
CA THR A 29 -24.62 -21.07 -10.26
C THR A 29 -24.61 -22.39 -9.54
N THR A 30 -25.64 -23.23 -9.69
CA THR A 30 -25.73 -24.57 -9.07
C THR A 30 -25.47 -25.70 -10.07
N SER A 31 -25.61 -25.43 -11.37
CA SER A 31 -25.27 -26.38 -12.42
C SER A 31 -24.78 -25.65 -13.66
N ARG A 32 -23.76 -26.18 -14.32
CA ARG A 32 -23.16 -25.63 -15.53
C ARG A 32 -22.55 -26.73 -16.41
N PRO A 33 -22.46 -26.53 -17.73
CA PRO A 33 -21.63 -27.34 -18.60
C PRO A 33 -20.13 -27.16 -18.30
N GLN A 34 -19.37 -28.23 -18.46
CA GLN A 34 -17.92 -28.26 -18.43
C GLN A 34 -17.43 -29.26 -19.49
N GLY A 35 -17.28 -28.78 -20.72
CA GLY A 35 -17.12 -29.66 -21.89
C GLY A 35 -18.37 -30.52 -22.09
N ASP A 36 -18.19 -31.84 -22.28
CA ASP A 36 -19.31 -32.79 -22.44
C ASP A 36 -19.93 -33.24 -21.09
N LYS A 37 -19.48 -32.66 -19.98
CA LYS A 37 -19.91 -33.02 -18.62
C LYS A 37 -20.79 -31.92 -18.02
N THR A 38 -21.70 -32.33 -17.14
CA THR A 38 -22.41 -31.40 -16.25
C THR A 38 -21.68 -31.33 -14.92
N GLN A 39 -21.37 -30.11 -14.49
CA GLN A 39 -20.74 -29.81 -13.22
C GLN A 39 -21.77 -29.19 -12.28
N THR A 40 -21.86 -29.72 -11.06
CA THR A 40 -22.76 -29.26 -10.00
C THR A 40 -21.97 -28.48 -8.95
N LEU A 41 -22.47 -27.31 -8.58
CA LEU A 41 -21.85 -26.39 -7.64
C LEU A 41 -22.76 -26.26 -6.42
N THR A 42 -22.20 -26.43 -5.23
CA THR A 42 -22.89 -26.29 -3.94
C THR A 42 -22.24 -25.16 -3.17
N TRP A 43 -23.06 -24.29 -2.62
CA TRP A 43 -22.67 -23.08 -1.91
C TRP A 43 -22.93 -23.24 -0.41
N ASP A 44 -22.09 -22.63 0.42
CA ASP A 44 -22.36 -22.54 1.85
C ASP A 44 -23.40 -21.44 2.16
N PRO A 45 -23.91 -21.37 3.40
CA PRO A 45 -24.90 -20.37 3.80
C PRO A 45 -24.43 -18.91 3.62
N GLU A 46 -23.12 -18.67 3.69
CA GLU A 46 -22.48 -17.37 3.51
C GLU A 46 -22.31 -16.99 2.02
N GLY A 47 -22.57 -17.93 1.10
CA GLY A 47 -22.56 -17.68 -0.35
C GLY A 47 -21.22 -17.93 -1.03
N HIS A 48 -20.31 -18.68 -0.40
CA HIS A 48 -19.05 -19.12 -1.00
C HIS A 48 -19.18 -20.51 -1.62
N LEU A 49 -18.39 -20.79 -2.66
CA LEU A 49 -18.43 -22.09 -3.34
C LEU A 49 -17.81 -23.14 -2.42
N ALA A 50 -18.63 -23.99 -1.82
CA ALA A 50 -18.20 -25.01 -0.88
C ALA A 50 -17.80 -26.33 -1.57
N LYS A 51 -18.46 -26.67 -2.69
CA LYS A 51 -18.24 -27.96 -3.36
C LYS A 51 -18.55 -27.92 -4.85
N VAL A 52 -17.71 -28.60 -5.62
CA VAL A 52 -17.89 -28.82 -7.05
C VAL A 52 -17.84 -30.32 -7.32
N THR A 53 -18.83 -30.84 -8.04
CA THR A 53 -18.86 -32.24 -8.46
C THR A 53 -19.09 -32.37 -9.96
N GLU A 54 -18.41 -33.32 -10.58
CA GLU A 54 -18.56 -33.63 -12.01
C GLU A 54 -18.27 -35.11 -12.27
N PRO A 55 -18.83 -35.72 -13.34
CA PRO A 55 -18.46 -37.08 -13.74
C PRO A 55 -16.94 -37.20 -13.97
N ASP A 56 -16.31 -38.24 -13.45
CA ASP A 56 -14.88 -38.48 -13.71
C ASP A 56 -14.61 -38.99 -15.14
N GLY A 57 -15.64 -39.46 -15.84
CA GLY A 57 -15.55 -40.04 -17.18
C GLY A 57 -15.36 -41.56 -17.19
N SER A 58 -15.30 -42.19 -16.02
CA SER A 58 -15.19 -43.64 -15.80
C SER A 58 -16.38 -44.21 -15.01
N GLY A 59 -17.50 -43.49 -14.98
CA GLY A 59 -18.71 -43.86 -14.24
C GLY A 59 -18.69 -43.48 -12.76
N GLY A 60 -17.64 -42.82 -12.27
CA GLY A 60 -17.57 -42.24 -10.94
C GLY A 60 -17.75 -40.72 -10.93
N GLN A 61 -17.49 -40.12 -9.77
CA GLN A 61 -17.67 -38.69 -9.53
C GLN A 61 -16.38 -38.08 -9.00
N LYS A 62 -15.92 -37.04 -9.68
CA LYS A 62 -14.87 -36.14 -9.23
C LYS A 62 -15.48 -35.11 -8.29
N THR A 63 -14.85 -34.89 -7.15
CA THR A 63 -15.31 -33.95 -6.12
C THR A 63 -14.18 -33.03 -5.70
N THR A 64 -14.45 -31.73 -5.66
CA THR A 64 -13.58 -30.71 -5.09
C THR A 64 -14.35 -29.95 -4.01
N GLU A 65 -13.76 -29.74 -2.84
CA GLU A 65 -14.40 -29.11 -1.67
C GLU A 65 -13.53 -27.99 -1.11
N TYR A 66 -14.17 -26.95 -0.59
CA TYR A 66 -13.52 -25.79 -0.01
C TYR A 66 -14.07 -25.50 1.38
N LEU A 67 -13.23 -24.92 2.23
CA LEU A 67 -13.58 -24.41 3.55
C LEU A 67 -13.06 -22.99 3.67
N TYR A 68 -13.90 -22.09 4.17
CA TYR A 68 -13.59 -20.68 4.35
C TYR A 68 -13.47 -20.35 5.84
N ASP A 69 -12.70 -19.31 6.16
CA ASP A 69 -12.69 -18.70 7.50
C ASP A 69 -13.86 -17.72 7.67
N ALA A 70 -13.98 -17.14 8.87
CA ALA A 70 -15.07 -16.21 9.19
C ALA A 70 -15.04 -14.90 8.37
N ASP A 71 -13.89 -14.57 7.79
CA ASP A 71 -13.67 -13.40 6.95
C ASP A 71 -13.90 -13.73 5.46
N GLY A 72 -14.40 -14.94 5.15
CA GLY A 72 -14.74 -15.38 3.79
C GLY A 72 -13.54 -15.85 2.97
N ASN A 73 -12.38 -16.09 3.59
CA ASN A 73 -11.16 -16.46 2.87
C ASN A 73 -11.00 -17.96 2.83
N ARG A 74 -10.57 -18.45 1.67
CA ARG A 74 -10.34 -19.88 1.51
C ARG A 74 -9.22 -20.33 2.43
N LEU A 75 -9.56 -21.23 3.37
CA LEU A 75 -8.65 -21.83 4.33
C LEU A 75 -8.18 -23.21 3.87
N ILE A 76 -9.09 -24.04 3.34
CA ILE A 76 -8.77 -25.39 2.85
C ILE A 76 -9.38 -25.64 1.48
N GLY A 77 -8.64 -26.29 0.58
CA GLY A 77 -9.14 -26.86 -0.65
C GLY A 77 -8.82 -28.35 -0.70
N ARG A 78 -9.79 -29.18 -1.09
CA ARG A 78 -9.64 -30.63 -1.23
C ARG A 78 -10.02 -31.01 -2.64
N THR A 79 -9.04 -31.41 -3.43
CA THR A 79 -9.25 -31.96 -4.77
C THR A 79 -9.20 -33.50 -4.69
N PRO A 80 -9.55 -34.22 -5.77
CA PRO A 80 -9.41 -35.68 -5.80
C PRO A 80 -7.98 -36.17 -5.55
N THR A 81 -6.98 -35.31 -5.79
CA THR A 81 -5.56 -35.65 -5.77
C THR A 81 -4.82 -35.11 -4.56
N GLU A 82 -5.32 -34.06 -3.90
CA GLU A 82 -4.61 -33.41 -2.80
C GLU A 82 -5.48 -32.52 -1.90
N THR A 83 -4.96 -32.23 -0.71
CA THR A 83 -5.52 -31.21 0.21
C THR A 83 -4.53 -30.05 0.34
N THR A 84 -5.01 -28.83 0.20
CA THR A 84 -4.22 -27.60 0.32
C THR A 84 -4.74 -26.78 1.50
N LEU A 85 -3.82 -26.37 2.38
CA LEU A 85 -4.03 -25.34 3.39
C LEU A 85 -3.48 -24.01 2.85
N TYR A 86 -4.32 -22.98 2.86
CA TYR A 86 -3.99 -21.65 2.38
C TYR A 86 -3.68 -20.74 3.58
N LEU A 87 -2.49 -20.13 3.57
CA LEU A 87 -1.98 -19.25 4.63
C LEU A 87 -1.56 -17.90 4.02
N GLY A 88 -2.48 -17.28 3.27
CA GLY A 88 -2.25 -16.07 2.49
C GLY A 88 -1.19 -16.26 1.41
N HIS A 89 0.05 -15.91 1.74
CA HIS A 89 1.21 -16.04 0.85
C HIS A 89 1.80 -17.45 0.77
N THR A 90 1.37 -18.39 1.59
CA THR A 90 1.92 -19.75 1.60
C THR A 90 0.82 -20.78 1.38
N GLU A 91 1.08 -21.74 0.50
CA GLU A 91 0.25 -22.92 0.28
C GLU A 91 0.99 -24.15 0.80
N VAL A 92 0.33 -24.92 1.67
CA VAL A 92 0.83 -26.21 2.16
C VAL A 92 -0.05 -27.29 1.58
N VAL A 93 0.51 -28.15 0.75
CA VAL A 93 -0.23 -29.16 -0.02
C VAL A 93 0.16 -30.56 0.43
N LEU A 94 -0.82 -31.36 0.81
CA LEU A 94 -0.68 -32.78 1.11
C LEU A 94 -1.29 -33.61 -0.03
N PRO A 95 -0.47 -34.29 -0.86
CA PRO A 95 -0.97 -35.24 -1.84
C PRO A 95 -1.78 -36.36 -1.18
N LYS A 96 -2.84 -36.81 -1.85
CA LYS A 96 -3.65 -37.94 -1.37
C LYS A 96 -2.78 -39.20 -1.27
N GLY A 97 -2.83 -39.85 -0.10
CA GLY A 97 -2.01 -41.04 0.18
C GLY A 97 -0.57 -40.73 0.62
N SER A 98 -0.17 -39.46 0.65
CA SER A 98 1.11 -39.03 1.24
C SER A 98 0.95 -38.71 2.73
N THR A 99 2.03 -38.85 3.49
CA THR A 99 2.19 -38.31 4.85
C THR A 99 3.10 -37.08 4.88
N THR A 100 3.76 -36.78 3.76
CA THR A 100 4.70 -35.65 3.64
C THR A 100 4.01 -34.52 2.87
N PRO A 101 3.75 -33.36 3.52
CA PRO A 101 3.25 -32.19 2.83
C PRO A 101 4.39 -31.50 2.06
N ARG A 102 4.03 -30.73 1.03
CA ARG A 102 4.91 -29.81 0.33
C ARG A 102 4.47 -28.37 0.54
N ALA A 103 5.41 -27.42 0.59
CA ALA A 103 5.07 -26.00 0.76
C ALA A 103 5.53 -25.15 -0.42
N THR A 104 4.72 -24.15 -0.77
CA THR A 104 5.08 -23.11 -1.75
C THR A 104 4.74 -21.74 -1.16
N ARG A 105 5.72 -20.85 -1.12
CA ARG A 105 5.57 -19.47 -0.69
C ARG A 105 5.64 -18.52 -1.88
N TYR A 106 4.68 -17.61 -1.95
CA TYR A 106 4.57 -16.54 -2.93
C TYR A 106 4.95 -15.22 -2.26
N ILE A 107 6.06 -14.64 -2.68
CA ILE A 107 6.57 -13.38 -2.14
C ILE A 107 6.24 -12.29 -3.17
N ASP A 108 5.46 -11.29 -2.78
CA ASP A 108 5.12 -10.17 -3.65
C ASP A 108 6.35 -9.31 -3.94
N LEU A 109 6.57 -9.01 -5.22
CA LEU A 109 7.62 -8.12 -5.72
C LEU A 109 7.04 -6.84 -6.32
N GLY A 110 5.72 -6.63 -6.23
CA GLY A 110 4.98 -5.49 -6.76
C GLY A 110 4.49 -5.73 -8.19
N GLY A 111 3.41 -5.04 -8.59
CA GLY A 111 2.85 -5.11 -9.95
C GLY A 111 2.41 -6.51 -10.40
N GLY A 112 2.13 -7.42 -9.46
CA GLY A 112 1.82 -8.83 -9.73
C GLY A 112 3.03 -9.72 -10.00
N HIS A 113 4.25 -9.18 -9.95
CA HIS A 113 5.48 -9.96 -9.96
C HIS A 113 5.64 -10.72 -8.64
N GLN A 114 6.11 -11.97 -8.68
CA GLN A 114 6.31 -12.75 -7.46
C GLN A 114 7.62 -13.55 -7.49
N ALA A 115 8.24 -13.75 -6.33
CA ALA A 115 9.17 -14.85 -6.12
C ALA A 115 8.40 -16.06 -5.56
N VAL A 116 8.42 -17.17 -6.28
CA VAL A 116 7.79 -18.43 -5.91
C VAL A 116 8.87 -19.36 -5.37
N ALA A 117 8.89 -19.54 -4.04
CA ALA A 117 9.84 -20.39 -3.34
C ALA A 117 9.17 -21.71 -2.94
N LYS A 118 9.75 -22.83 -3.36
CA LYS A 118 9.33 -24.17 -2.96
C LYS A 118 10.16 -24.66 -1.77
N ASP A 119 9.64 -25.65 -1.08
CA ASP A 119 10.28 -26.32 0.06
C ASP A 119 11.54 -27.12 -0.29
N ASP A 120 11.72 -27.51 -1.55
CA ASP A 120 12.95 -28.10 -2.08
C ASP A 120 14.09 -27.08 -2.29
N GLY A 121 13.86 -25.80 -1.99
CA GLY A 121 14.81 -24.70 -2.16
C GLY A 121 14.79 -24.06 -3.55
N THR A 122 13.99 -24.57 -4.48
CA THR A 122 13.82 -23.98 -5.82
C THR A 122 13.10 -22.63 -5.70
N VAL A 123 13.64 -21.62 -6.38
CA VAL A 123 13.04 -20.29 -6.48
C VAL A 123 12.82 -19.96 -7.95
N SER A 124 11.63 -19.50 -8.29
CA SER A 124 11.31 -18.94 -9.60
C SER A 124 10.77 -17.53 -9.46
N ILE A 125 11.15 -16.63 -10.37
CA ILE A 125 10.60 -15.28 -10.44
C ILE A 125 9.53 -15.25 -11.54
N THR A 126 8.30 -14.94 -11.18
CA THR A 126 7.20 -14.75 -12.13
C THR A 126 7.08 -13.28 -12.51
N LEU A 127 6.94 -13.02 -13.81
CA LEU A 127 6.78 -11.68 -14.35
C LEU A 127 5.37 -11.49 -14.89
N ALA A 128 4.67 -10.49 -14.36
CA ALA A 128 3.29 -10.14 -14.71
C ALA A 128 3.18 -9.12 -15.83
N ASP A 129 2.01 -9.16 -16.48
CA ASP A 129 1.52 -8.09 -17.34
C ASP A 129 0.97 -6.91 -16.51
N HIS A 130 0.45 -5.89 -17.20
CA HIS A 130 -0.03 -4.67 -16.58
C HIS A 130 -1.28 -4.86 -15.68
N HIS A 131 -1.95 -6.01 -15.77
CA HIS A 131 -3.05 -6.36 -14.88
C HIS A 131 -2.63 -7.26 -13.70
N GLY A 132 -1.34 -7.55 -13.58
CA GLY A 132 -0.83 -8.44 -12.53
C GLY A 132 -0.96 -9.93 -12.87
N THR A 133 -1.26 -10.31 -14.12
CA THR A 133 -1.25 -11.71 -14.52
C THR A 133 0.15 -12.15 -14.92
N ALA A 134 0.76 -13.07 -14.17
CA ALA A 134 2.05 -13.64 -14.51
C ALA A 134 2.04 -14.34 -15.88
N GLN A 135 2.90 -13.93 -16.82
CA GLN A 135 3.04 -14.51 -18.17
C GLN A 135 4.39 -15.20 -18.38
N LEU A 136 5.42 -14.78 -17.65
CA LEU A 136 6.75 -15.38 -17.70
C LEU A 136 7.14 -15.92 -16.32
N ALA A 137 7.97 -16.95 -16.29
CA ALA A 137 8.60 -17.49 -15.10
C ALA A 137 10.07 -17.81 -15.40
N VAL A 138 10.97 -17.29 -14.58
CA VAL A 138 12.43 -17.51 -14.70
C VAL A 138 12.91 -18.29 -13.49
N ASP A 139 13.50 -19.44 -13.71
CA ASP A 139 14.16 -20.20 -12.64
C ASP A 139 15.41 -19.43 -12.15
N ALA A 140 15.52 -19.18 -10.85
CA ALA A 140 16.54 -18.29 -10.30
C ALA A 140 17.96 -18.88 -10.38
N ALA A 141 18.11 -20.21 -10.42
CA ALA A 141 19.40 -20.89 -10.45
C ALA A 141 19.90 -21.09 -11.89
N THR A 142 19.02 -21.57 -12.77
CA THR A 142 19.35 -21.97 -14.14
C THR A 142 19.05 -20.87 -15.17
N GLN A 143 18.32 -19.83 -14.78
CA GLN A 143 17.82 -18.78 -15.67
C GLN A 143 16.90 -19.30 -16.78
N LYS A 144 16.40 -20.53 -16.66
CA LYS A 144 15.50 -21.12 -17.64
C LYS A 144 14.16 -20.39 -17.63
N LEU A 145 13.76 -19.91 -18.81
CA LEU A 145 12.48 -19.24 -19.02
C LEU A 145 11.37 -20.25 -19.32
N THR A 146 10.23 -20.07 -18.66
CA THR A 146 8.95 -20.68 -19.00
C THR A 146 7.96 -19.56 -19.33
N GLN A 147 7.18 -19.72 -20.39
CA GLN A 147 6.20 -18.73 -20.83
C GLN A 147 4.81 -19.34 -20.91
N ARG A 148 3.81 -18.60 -20.45
CA ARG A 148 2.40 -18.78 -20.78
C ARG A 148 1.86 -17.51 -21.45
N ARG A 149 0.73 -17.64 -22.14
CA ARG A 149 -0.02 -16.52 -22.71
C ARG A 149 -1.49 -16.69 -22.39
N THR A 150 -2.16 -15.62 -22.02
CA THR A 150 -3.61 -15.61 -21.79
C THR A 150 -4.36 -14.89 -22.90
N LEU A 151 -5.64 -15.23 -23.03
CA LEU A 151 -6.67 -14.49 -23.73
C LEU A 151 -7.13 -13.32 -22.83
N PRO A 152 -7.84 -12.31 -23.37
CA PRO A 152 -8.26 -11.15 -22.59
C PRO A 152 -9.00 -11.50 -21.29
N PHE A 153 -9.88 -12.49 -21.32
CA PHE A 153 -10.64 -12.97 -20.16
C PHE A 153 -9.90 -14.05 -19.35
N GLY A 154 -8.58 -14.16 -19.47
CA GLY A 154 -7.77 -15.04 -18.62
C GLY A 154 -7.62 -16.49 -19.08
N GLY A 155 -8.38 -16.93 -20.09
CA GLY A 155 -8.24 -18.27 -20.67
C GLY A 155 -6.84 -18.45 -21.26
N ILE A 156 -6.25 -19.65 -21.18
CA ILE A 156 -4.89 -19.85 -21.71
C ILE A 156 -4.93 -19.91 -23.25
N ARG A 157 -4.12 -19.07 -23.92
CA ARG A 157 -4.12 -18.92 -25.38
C ARG A 157 -3.42 -20.08 -26.12
N VAL A 158 -2.52 -20.79 -25.45
CA VAL A 158 -1.72 -21.90 -26.00
C VAL A 158 -1.72 -23.05 -24.98
N THR A 159 -0.99 -24.13 -25.22
CA THR A 159 -0.79 -25.20 -24.22
C THR A 159 -0.21 -24.66 -22.93
N THR A 160 -0.85 -25.02 -21.80
CA THR A 160 -0.34 -24.74 -20.46
C THR A 160 1.07 -25.32 -20.32
N PRO A 161 2.07 -24.52 -19.92
CA PRO A 161 3.40 -25.05 -19.67
C PRO A 161 3.36 -26.05 -18.53
N THR A 162 4.01 -27.21 -18.71
CA THR A 162 4.01 -28.32 -17.76
C THR A 162 4.73 -28.01 -16.45
N ASN A 163 5.62 -27.02 -16.43
CA ASN A 163 6.48 -26.69 -15.29
C ASN A 163 6.28 -25.27 -14.78
N TRP A 164 5.06 -24.73 -14.84
CA TRP A 164 4.77 -23.42 -14.25
C TRP A 164 4.97 -23.44 -12.72
N PRO A 165 5.61 -22.43 -12.11
CA PRO A 165 5.82 -22.40 -10.67
C PRO A 165 4.52 -22.00 -9.92
N GLY A 166 4.08 -22.87 -9.02
CA GLY A 166 2.93 -22.64 -8.16
C GLY A 166 1.58 -22.67 -8.88
N THR A 167 0.54 -22.21 -8.18
CA THR A 167 -0.88 -22.31 -8.58
C THR A 167 -1.45 -20.97 -9.05
N ARG A 168 -0.70 -19.86 -8.93
CA ARG A 168 -1.21 -18.52 -9.26
C ARG A 168 -1.48 -18.37 -10.76
N GLY A 169 -2.70 -17.95 -11.06
CA GLY A 169 -3.29 -17.88 -12.40
C GLY A 169 -3.55 -16.44 -12.85
N PHE A 170 -4.73 -16.25 -13.44
CA PHE A 170 -5.23 -14.97 -13.90
C PHE A 170 -5.27 -13.96 -12.75
N VAL A 171 -4.70 -12.76 -12.98
CA VAL A 171 -4.64 -11.62 -12.05
C VAL A 171 -4.20 -11.97 -10.61
N GLY A 172 -3.35 -12.99 -10.47
CA GLY A 172 -2.84 -13.44 -9.16
C GLY A 172 -3.79 -14.36 -8.38
N GLY A 173 -4.94 -14.71 -8.93
CA GLY A 173 -5.88 -15.68 -8.35
C GLY A 173 -5.33 -17.09 -8.25
N THR A 174 -5.96 -17.95 -7.45
CA THR A 174 -5.60 -19.37 -7.36
C THR A 174 -6.26 -20.14 -8.51
N ASN A 175 -5.45 -20.80 -9.35
CA ASN A 175 -5.95 -21.57 -10.50
C ASN A 175 -6.39 -22.98 -10.09
N ASP A 176 -7.70 -23.17 -9.92
CA ASP A 176 -8.32 -24.47 -9.73
C ASP A 176 -8.70 -25.13 -11.07
N GLY A 177 -8.26 -24.58 -12.20
CA GLY A 177 -8.52 -25.07 -13.55
C GLY A 177 -8.36 -26.57 -13.73
N PRO A 178 -7.28 -27.21 -13.23
CA PRO A 178 -7.11 -28.67 -13.30
C PRO A 178 -8.22 -29.46 -12.58
N SER A 179 -8.80 -28.92 -11.52
CA SER A 179 -9.85 -29.56 -10.73
C SER A 179 -11.28 -29.16 -11.13
N THR A 180 -11.54 -27.91 -11.48
CA THR A 180 -12.91 -27.40 -11.66
C THR A 180 -13.07 -26.54 -12.93
N GLY A 181 -11.99 -26.08 -13.55
CA GLY A 181 -12.05 -25.09 -14.63
C GLY A 181 -12.21 -23.64 -14.15
N LEU A 182 -12.18 -23.39 -12.83
CA LEU A 182 -12.39 -22.08 -12.22
C LEU A 182 -11.07 -21.46 -11.72
N THR A 183 -11.09 -20.15 -11.52
CA THR A 183 -10.03 -19.41 -10.81
C THR A 183 -10.65 -18.70 -9.62
N HIS A 184 -10.08 -18.90 -8.44
CA HIS A 184 -10.50 -18.20 -7.23
C HIS A 184 -9.95 -16.78 -7.21
N LEU A 185 -10.86 -15.79 -7.21
CA LEU A 185 -10.57 -14.36 -7.18
C LEU A 185 -11.27 -13.73 -5.97
N GLY A 186 -10.53 -13.60 -4.87
CA GLY A 186 -10.98 -13.03 -3.60
C GLY A 186 -12.35 -13.55 -3.18
N ALA A 187 -13.37 -12.72 -3.34
CA ALA A 187 -14.74 -13.03 -2.94
C ALA A 187 -15.47 -14.04 -3.85
N ARG A 188 -15.01 -14.27 -5.09
CA ARG A 188 -15.77 -15.01 -6.11
C ARG A 188 -14.93 -15.99 -6.91
N GLU A 189 -15.63 -16.98 -7.48
CA GLU A 189 -15.05 -17.92 -8.43
C GLU A 189 -15.29 -17.44 -9.86
N TYR A 190 -14.21 -17.39 -10.64
CA TYR A 190 -14.20 -16.85 -11.98
C TYR A 190 -14.06 -17.96 -13.02
N ASP A 191 -14.89 -17.88 -14.06
CA ASP A 191 -14.80 -18.75 -15.23
C ASP A 191 -14.25 -17.99 -16.44
N SER A 192 -12.98 -18.27 -16.73
CA SER A 192 -12.28 -17.67 -17.86
C SER A 192 -12.81 -18.10 -19.24
N SER A 193 -13.53 -19.22 -19.34
CA SER A 193 -14.14 -19.68 -20.59
C SER A 193 -15.42 -18.90 -20.93
N LEU A 194 -16.14 -18.45 -19.89
CA LEU A 194 -17.31 -17.58 -20.03
C LEU A 194 -16.95 -16.10 -20.00
N GLY A 195 -15.84 -15.75 -19.35
CA GLY A 195 -15.46 -14.37 -19.06
C GLY A 195 -16.29 -13.74 -17.93
N GLN A 196 -16.81 -14.56 -17.01
CA GLN A 196 -17.77 -14.16 -15.98
C GLN A 196 -17.52 -14.88 -14.66
N PHE A 197 -17.97 -14.27 -13.56
CA PHE A 197 -18.09 -14.93 -12.27
C PHE A 197 -19.25 -15.91 -12.26
N VAL A 198 -19.17 -16.92 -11.39
CA VAL A 198 -20.24 -17.94 -11.24
C VAL A 198 -21.19 -17.66 -10.06
N SER A 199 -20.95 -16.58 -9.32
CA SER A 199 -21.83 -16.00 -8.30
C SER A 199 -22.15 -14.53 -8.60
N VAL A 200 -23.22 -14.03 -8.00
CA VAL A 200 -23.61 -12.62 -8.10
C VAL A 200 -22.62 -11.75 -7.31
N ASP A 201 -22.33 -10.56 -7.82
CA ASP A 201 -21.52 -9.55 -7.15
C ASP A 201 -22.11 -9.15 -5.78
N PRO A 202 -21.36 -9.29 -4.68
CA PRO A 202 -21.79 -8.82 -3.36
C PRO A 202 -22.07 -7.32 -3.32
N LEU A 203 -21.44 -6.53 -4.21
CA LEU A 203 -21.58 -5.09 -4.30
C LEU A 203 -22.61 -4.64 -5.35
N LEU A 204 -23.45 -5.57 -5.84
CA LEU A 204 -24.48 -5.27 -6.82
C LEU A 204 -25.47 -4.21 -6.31
N GLU A 205 -25.61 -3.13 -7.07
CA GLU A 205 -26.66 -2.13 -6.88
C GLU A 205 -27.72 -2.24 -7.97
N THR A 206 -29.00 -2.32 -7.59
CA THR A 206 -30.11 -2.39 -8.55
C THR A 206 -30.48 -1.03 -9.15
N GLY A 207 -30.07 0.07 -8.50
CA GLY A 207 -30.29 1.44 -8.96
C GLY A 207 -29.29 1.91 -10.02
N LYS A 208 -28.18 1.19 -10.25
CA LYS A 208 -27.12 1.56 -11.17
C LYS A 208 -27.06 0.60 -12.36
N PRO A 209 -27.30 1.06 -13.61
CA PRO A 209 -27.26 0.22 -14.80
C PRO A 209 -25.97 -0.59 -14.98
N GLN A 210 -24.83 -0.02 -14.57
CA GLN A 210 -23.49 -0.61 -14.71
C GLN A 210 -23.30 -1.87 -13.87
N THR A 211 -23.95 -1.97 -12.70
CA THR A 211 -23.88 -3.10 -11.77
C THR A 211 -24.96 -4.16 -12.02
N LEU A 212 -25.95 -3.89 -12.91
CA LEU A 212 -27.05 -4.84 -13.16
C LEU A 212 -26.58 -6.17 -13.75
N ASN A 213 -25.41 -6.19 -14.39
CA ASN A 213 -24.77 -7.44 -14.78
C ASN A 213 -23.86 -7.94 -13.64
N GLY A 214 -24.49 -8.53 -12.61
CA GLY A 214 -23.81 -9.01 -11.40
C GLY A 214 -22.81 -10.15 -11.57
N TYR A 215 -22.60 -10.66 -12.79
CA TYR A 215 -21.62 -11.71 -13.08
C TYR A 215 -20.45 -11.19 -13.92
N SER A 216 -20.52 -9.94 -14.39
CA SER A 216 -19.52 -9.41 -15.32
C SER A 216 -18.17 -9.25 -14.63
N TYR A 217 -17.12 -9.68 -15.32
CA TYR A 217 -15.75 -9.36 -14.93
C TYR A 217 -15.35 -8.02 -15.55
N SER A 218 -14.86 -7.09 -14.73
CA SER A 218 -14.22 -5.85 -15.18
C SER A 218 -15.06 -5.04 -16.20
N HIS A 219 -16.38 -4.95 -15.99
CA HIS A 219 -17.32 -4.28 -16.90
C HIS A 219 -17.29 -4.79 -18.35
N ASN A 220 -16.92 -6.06 -18.55
CA ASN A 220 -16.66 -6.65 -19.87
C ASN A 220 -15.54 -5.95 -20.67
N ASN A 221 -14.65 -5.20 -20.00
CA ASN A 221 -13.47 -4.58 -20.59
C ASN A 221 -12.17 -5.08 -19.90
N PRO A 222 -11.83 -6.37 -20.05
CA PRO A 222 -10.71 -7.01 -19.36
C PRO A 222 -9.33 -6.63 -19.93
N LEU A 223 -9.28 -5.79 -20.96
CA LEU A 223 -8.04 -5.25 -21.53
C LEU A 223 -7.61 -3.95 -20.84
N THR A 224 -8.58 -3.21 -20.29
CA THR A 224 -8.35 -1.94 -19.62
C THR A 224 -8.45 -2.08 -18.11
N TYR A 225 -9.38 -2.91 -17.64
CA TYR A 225 -9.72 -3.04 -16.24
C TYR A 225 -9.40 -4.44 -15.71
N THR A 226 -9.16 -4.50 -14.40
CA THR A 226 -8.87 -5.73 -13.67
C THR A 226 -9.73 -5.79 -12.40
N ASP A 227 -10.12 -6.99 -11.98
CA ASP A 227 -10.81 -7.26 -10.71
C ASP A 227 -10.14 -8.44 -10.00
N PRO A 228 -8.97 -8.24 -9.38
CA PRO A 228 -8.24 -9.29 -8.66
C PRO A 228 -8.96 -9.74 -7.38
N GLY A 229 -9.75 -8.86 -6.77
CA GLY A 229 -10.47 -9.11 -5.52
C GLY A 229 -11.82 -9.81 -5.71
N GLY A 230 -12.31 -9.91 -6.95
CA GLY A 230 -13.63 -10.42 -7.25
C GLY A 230 -14.75 -9.58 -6.67
N LEU A 231 -14.56 -8.27 -6.51
CA LEU A 231 -15.56 -7.34 -5.95
C LEU A 231 -15.82 -6.14 -6.86
N GLY A 232 -14.90 -5.81 -7.77
CA GLY A 232 -15.04 -4.65 -8.62
C GLY A 232 -13.74 -4.23 -9.28
N ASN A 233 -13.80 -3.17 -10.08
CA ASN A 233 -12.64 -2.59 -10.74
C ASN A 233 -11.56 -2.22 -9.70
N ALA A 234 -10.33 -2.71 -9.90
CA ALA A 234 -9.23 -2.51 -8.96
C ALA A 234 -8.87 -1.03 -8.75
N ASP A 235 -8.95 -0.19 -9.78
CA ASP A 235 -8.67 1.25 -9.62
C ASP A 235 -9.73 1.93 -8.76
N CYS A 236 -10.99 1.49 -8.88
CA CYS A 236 -12.07 1.92 -8.00
C CYS A 236 -11.90 1.39 -6.57
N MET A 237 -11.54 0.12 -6.41
CA MET A 237 -11.38 -0.51 -5.09
C MET A 237 -10.14 0.03 -4.35
N SER A 238 -9.09 0.43 -5.07
CA SER A 238 -7.88 1.03 -4.50
C SER A 238 -7.97 2.55 -4.29
N GLY A 239 -9.04 3.19 -4.78
CA GLY A 239 -9.21 4.64 -4.75
C GLY A 239 -8.26 5.41 -5.68
N VAL A 240 -7.59 4.73 -6.61
CA VAL A 240 -6.84 5.34 -7.72
C VAL A 240 -7.78 6.06 -8.69
N MET A 241 -9.01 5.55 -8.82
CA MET A 241 -10.06 6.20 -9.59
C MET A 241 -11.03 6.94 -8.67
N GLN A 242 -11.29 8.21 -8.99
CA GLN A 242 -12.32 9.02 -8.35
C GLN A 242 -13.66 8.86 -9.06
N GLY A 243 -14.77 9.10 -8.36
CA GLY A 243 -16.11 8.90 -8.92
C GLY A 243 -16.41 7.43 -9.15
N CYS A 244 -16.08 6.60 -8.16
CA CYS A 244 -16.47 5.20 -8.12
C CYS A 244 -17.51 4.97 -7.04
N THR A 245 -18.41 4.03 -7.31
CA THR A 245 -19.35 3.54 -6.30
C THR A 245 -19.28 2.02 -6.31
N ASN A 246 -19.06 1.42 -5.14
CA ASN A 246 -19.07 -0.04 -4.99
C ASN A 246 -18.16 -0.78 -6.00
N GLY A 247 -16.96 -0.23 -6.23
CA GLY A 247 -16.00 -0.83 -7.17
C GLY A 247 -16.31 -0.59 -8.64
N VAL A 248 -17.31 0.24 -8.98
CA VAL A 248 -17.71 0.53 -10.36
C VAL A 248 -17.49 2.02 -10.71
N PRO A 249 -16.83 2.33 -11.84
CA PRO A 249 -16.68 3.71 -12.31
C PRO A 249 -18.03 4.33 -12.68
N ASP A 250 -18.32 5.54 -12.19
CA ASP A 250 -19.43 6.37 -12.63
C ASP A 250 -19.08 7.09 -13.96
N SER A 251 -20.06 7.74 -14.61
CA SER A 251 -19.86 8.42 -15.91
C SER A 251 -18.82 9.54 -15.87
N ASP A 252 -18.65 10.14 -14.69
CA ASP A 252 -17.77 11.28 -14.45
C ASP A 252 -16.47 10.83 -13.76
N SER A 253 -16.17 9.53 -13.80
CA SER A 253 -14.96 8.97 -13.20
C SER A 253 -13.70 9.57 -13.83
N THR A 254 -12.75 9.94 -12.98
CA THR A 254 -11.47 10.51 -13.40
C THR A 254 -10.33 9.77 -12.70
N TYR A 255 -9.25 9.54 -13.45
CA TYR A 255 -8.07 8.87 -12.94
C TYR A 255 -7.23 9.86 -12.11
N HIS A 256 -6.79 9.48 -10.92
CA HIS A 256 -5.87 10.31 -10.14
C HIS A 256 -4.42 10.12 -10.62
N PRO A 257 -3.82 11.13 -11.27
CA PRO A 257 -2.43 11.03 -11.76
C PRO A 257 -1.40 10.89 -10.62
N GLU A 258 -1.76 11.26 -9.39
CA GLU A 258 -0.86 11.23 -8.25
C GLU A 258 -0.76 9.85 -7.57
N ARG A 259 -1.65 8.89 -7.89
CA ARG A 259 -1.64 7.52 -7.31
C ARG A 259 -0.97 6.45 -8.18
N GLU A 260 -0.43 6.82 -9.35
CA GLU A 260 0.24 5.90 -10.31
C GLU A 260 1.45 5.12 -9.74
N ARG A 261 1.91 5.41 -8.52
CA ARG A 261 3.05 4.71 -7.90
C ARG A 261 2.69 3.46 -7.11
N MET A 262 1.41 3.16 -6.90
CA MET A 262 0.96 1.99 -6.14
C MET A 262 0.24 1.02 -7.08
N GLY A 263 1.01 0.19 -7.79
CA GLY A 263 0.43 -0.92 -8.55
C GLY A 263 -0.38 -1.82 -7.62
N CYS A 264 -1.63 -2.12 -8.01
CA CYS A 264 -2.51 -2.95 -7.19
C CYS A 264 -1.98 -4.39 -7.12
N SER A 265 -1.62 -4.84 -5.91
CA SER A 265 -1.45 -6.27 -5.59
C SER A 265 -2.75 -6.83 -5.01
N TRP A 266 -2.88 -8.17 -5.01
CA TRP A 266 -3.99 -8.94 -4.43
C TRP A 266 -4.47 -8.44 -3.06
N GLU A 267 -3.55 -7.95 -2.22
CA GLU A 267 -3.86 -7.52 -0.85
C GLU A 267 -4.49 -6.13 -0.78
N SER A 268 -4.30 -5.30 -1.82
CA SER A 268 -4.76 -3.91 -1.84
C SER A 268 -6.24 -3.78 -2.24
N CYS A 269 -6.84 -4.83 -2.83
CA CYS A 269 -8.19 -4.78 -3.41
C CYS A 269 -9.23 -5.63 -2.66
N ARG A 270 -8.87 -6.26 -1.54
CA ARG A 270 -9.72 -7.22 -0.83
C ARG A 270 -10.68 -6.59 0.18
N ASN A 271 -10.34 -5.43 0.73
CA ASN A 271 -11.25 -4.67 1.57
C ASN A 271 -11.80 -3.50 0.76
N PRO A 272 -13.13 -3.25 0.76
CA PRO A 272 -13.63 -1.93 0.38
C PRO A 272 -12.93 -0.98 1.35
N VAL A 273 -12.01 -0.17 0.86
CA VAL A 273 -11.24 0.72 1.71
C VAL A 273 -12.24 1.70 2.31
N SER A 274 -12.73 1.42 3.53
CA SER A 274 -13.23 2.46 4.41
C SER A 274 -12.09 3.45 4.49
N THR A 275 -12.31 4.63 3.93
CA THR A 275 -11.30 5.67 4.01
C THR A 275 -11.03 5.94 5.48
N TRP A 276 -9.79 6.29 5.83
CA TRP A 276 -9.45 6.78 7.17
C TRP A 276 -10.37 7.93 7.64
N GLN A 277 -11.04 8.62 6.70
CA GLN A 277 -12.06 9.62 6.99
C GLN A 277 -13.35 8.99 7.54
N ALA A 278 -13.78 7.85 7.01
CA ALA A 278 -15.00 7.16 7.44
C ALA A 278 -14.83 6.57 8.85
N GLU A 279 -13.73 5.86 9.10
CA GLU A 279 -13.38 5.33 10.42
C GLU A 279 -13.12 6.43 11.44
N GLY A 280 -12.32 7.43 11.08
CA GLY A 280 -12.00 8.56 11.95
C GLY A 280 -13.22 9.40 12.33
N SER A 281 -14.12 9.67 11.38
CA SER A 281 -15.32 10.48 11.66
C SER A 281 -16.35 9.73 12.50
N ALA A 282 -16.46 8.41 12.35
CA ALA A 282 -17.38 7.60 13.14
C ALA A 282 -16.81 7.17 14.49
N GLY A 283 -15.48 7.14 14.62
CA GLY A 283 -14.79 6.56 15.78
C GLY A 283 -15.15 5.08 15.94
N ARG A 284 -15.23 4.34 14.83
CA ARG A 284 -15.54 2.91 14.77
C ARG A 284 -14.63 2.24 13.75
N ASP A 285 -14.21 1.02 14.07
CA ASP A 285 -13.52 0.13 13.16
C ASP A 285 -14.54 -0.39 12.14
N TYR A 286 -14.35 -0.03 10.87
CA TYR A 286 -15.26 -0.43 9.78
C TYR A 286 -14.68 -1.56 8.93
N ASP A 287 -13.37 -1.74 8.93
CA ASP A 287 -12.67 -2.81 8.20
C ASP A 287 -12.41 -4.05 9.08
N ASN A 288 -12.84 -4.02 10.34
CA ASN A 288 -12.69 -5.05 11.37
C ASN A 288 -11.23 -5.48 11.57
N ASP A 289 -10.27 -4.58 11.33
CA ASP A 289 -8.84 -4.87 11.49
C ASP A 289 -8.37 -4.79 12.97
N GLY A 290 -9.30 -4.48 13.87
CA GLY A 290 -9.09 -4.26 15.30
C GLY A 290 -8.64 -2.83 15.62
N ARG A 291 -8.72 -1.90 14.66
CA ARG A 291 -8.24 -0.53 14.75
C ARG A 291 -9.18 0.45 14.04
N ILE A 292 -9.00 1.72 14.39
CA ILE A 292 -9.72 2.84 13.80
C ILE A 292 -8.66 3.71 13.13
N SER A 293 -8.67 3.76 11.80
CA SER A 293 -7.85 4.70 11.03
C SER A 293 -8.52 6.06 11.06
N PHE A 294 -7.80 7.10 11.47
CA PHE A 294 -8.41 8.43 11.66
C PHE A 294 -7.60 9.59 11.09
N PHE A 295 -6.45 9.32 10.47
CA PHE A 295 -5.70 10.25 9.64
C PHE A 295 -4.90 9.39 8.64
N PRO A 296 -4.52 9.86 7.44
CA PRO A 296 -3.66 9.08 6.55
C PRO A 296 -2.45 8.56 7.33
N GLY A 297 -2.23 7.24 7.37
CA GLY A 297 -1.10 6.64 8.12
C GLY A 297 -1.20 6.73 9.65
N LEU A 298 -2.40 6.90 10.21
CA LEU A 298 -2.57 6.91 11.66
C LEU A 298 -3.80 6.12 12.08
N SER A 299 -3.57 5.13 12.94
CA SER A 299 -4.62 4.28 13.50
C SER A 299 -4.39 3.99 14.98
N VAL A 300 -5.48 3.72 15.69
CA VAL A 300 -5.51 3.35 17.12
C VAL A 300 -6.33 2.08 17.33
N PRO A 301 -6.02 1.22 18.31
CA PRO A 301 -6.82 0.02 18.59
C PRO A 301 -8.26 0.33 19.00
N ASP A 302 -9.23 -0.47 18.53
CA ASP A 302 -10.64 -0.40 18.95
C ASP A 302 -10.90 -1.12 20.30
N THR A 303 -9.99 -0.96 21.25
CA THR A 303 -10.04 -1.68 22.54
C THR A 303 -10.22 -0.71 23.69
N GLY A 304 -11.39 -0.72 24.37
CA GLY A 304 -11.69 -0.32 25.77
C GLY A 304 -11.30 1.08 26.30
N TYR A 305 -10.27 1.70 25.75
CA TYR A 305 -9.91 3.10 25.86
C TYR A 305 -10.86 3.92 24.98
N ASP A 306 -11.14 5.16 25.37
CA ASP A 306 -12.06 6.02 24.62
C ASP A 306 -11.33 6.60 23.38
N ALA A 307 -10.99 5.72 22.43
CA ALA A 307 -10.33 6.05 21.17
C ALA A 307 -11.06 7.20 20.46
N ARG A 308 -12.39 7.24 20.60
CA ARG A 308 -13.24 8.32 20.10
C ARG A 308 -12.93 9.68 20.72
N LYS A 309 -12.62 9.77 22.03
CA LYS A 309 -12.15 11.02 22.65
C LYS A 309 -10.83 11.50 22.07
N LEU A 310 -9.86 10.59 21.90
CA LEU A 310 -8.57 10.91 21.29
C LEU A 310 -8.75 11.45 19.87
N ILE A 311 -9.50 10.73 19.04
CA ILE A 311 -9.76 11.09 17.64
C ILE A 311 -10.42 12.48 17.58
N ASN A 312 -11.52 12.68 18.31
CA ASN A 312 -12.22 13.96 18.34
C ASN A 312 -11.31 15.12 18.79
N LYS A 313 -10.46 14.87 19.80
CA LYS A 313 -9.55 15.87 20.34
C LYS A 313 -8.42 16.21 19.36
N PHE A 314 -7.84 15.20 18.72
CA PHE A 314 -6.87 15.37 17.64
C PHE A 314 -7.42 16.23 16.49
N TYR A 315 -8.63 15.92 16.02
CA TYR A 315 -9.31 16.71 15.00
C TYR A 315 -9.62 18.15 15.45
N SER A 316 -9.98 18.34 16.72
CA SER A 316 -10.19 19.67 17.30
C SER A 316 -8.91 20.50 17.27
N ASN A 317 -7.78 19.90 17.62
CA ASN A 317 -6.48 20.56 17.66
C ASN A 317 -5.99 20.90 16.24
N LEU A 318 -6.13 19.98 15.28
CA LEU A 318 -5.80 20.24 13.87
C LEU A 318 -6.63 21.36 13.25
N LYS A 319 -7.94 21.42 13.53
CA LYS A 319 -8.80 22.53 13.09
C LYS A 319 -8.32 23.88 13.62
N GLY A 320 -7.73 23.91 14.83
CA GLY A 320 -7.17 25.11 15.46
C GLY A 320 -5.86 25.61 14.83
N LEU A 321 -5.13 24.79 14.07
CA LEU A 321 -3.86 25.17 13.44
C LEU A 321 -4.02 25.88 12.09
N SER A 322 -5.16 25.77 11.44
CA SER A 322 -5.34 26.24 10.06
C SER A 322 -6.18 27.52 9.96
N HIS A 323 -5.82 28.38 9.00
CA HIS A 323 -6.76 29.34 8.41
C HIS A 323 -7.61 28.70 7.27
N TYR A 324 -7.27 27.46 6.85
CA TYR A 324 -7.71 26.83 5.58
C TYR A 324 -8.42 25.46 5.71
N GLY A 325 -8.54 24.89 6.92
CA GLY A 325 -9.24 23.63 7.16
C GLY A 325 -8.36 22.37 7.23
N PHE A 326 -8.97 21.29 7.70
CA PHE A 326 -8.34 19.97 7.92
C PHE A 326 -7.94 19.26 6.62
N ASP A 327 -8.74 19.43 5.56
CA ASP A 327 -8.52 18.76 4.26
C ASP A 327 -7.17 19.16 3.66
N HIS A 328 -6.73 20.40 3.87
CA HIS A 328 -5.46 20.90 3.37
C HIS A 328 -4.23 20.22 4.02
N PHE A 329 -4.34 19.69 5.24
CA PHE A 329 -3.27 18.92 5.87
C PHE A 329 -3.17 17.50 5.30
N ALA A 330 -4.29 16.89 4.91
CA ALA A 330 -4.32 15.57 4.31
C ALA A 330 -3.72 15.58 2.89
N ASP A 331 -3.94 16.66 2.15
CA ASP A 331 -3.48 16.82 0.76
C ASP A 331 -2.00 17.24 0.63
N HIS A 332 -1.37 17.69 1.72
CA HIS A 332 0.02 18.18 1.77
C HIS A 332 0.89 17.47 2.82
N GLY A 333 0.69 16.17 3.01
CA GLY A 333 1.45 15.36 3.96
C GLY A 333 2.96 15.28 3.70
N ASP A 334 3.42 15.72 2.53
CA ASP A 334 4.81 15.83 2.10
C ASP A 334 5.48 17.15 2.49
N ALA A 335 4.70 18.15 2.91
CA ALA A 335 5.23 19.43 3.35
C ALA A 335 5.91 19.29 4.72
N ALA A 336 7.16 19.76 4.84
CA ALA A 336 8.00 19.54 6.02
C ALA A 336 7.41 20.06 7.36
N TYR A 337 6.50 21.03 7.30
CA TYR A 337 5.81 21.57 8.49
C TYR A 337 4.56 20.76 8.86
N VAL A 338 3.89 20.12 7.89
CA VAL A 338 2.64 19.39 8.10
C VAL A 338 2.85 18.16 8.99
N ASP A 339 3.84 17.32 8.69
CA ASP A 339 4.14 16.14 9.52
C ASP A 339 4.56 16.53 10.96
N THR A 340 5.27 17.64 11.11
CA THR A 340 5.67 18.17 12.42
C THR A 340 4.46 18.64 13.24
N ASP A 341 3.54 19.35 12.61
CA ASP A 341 2.30 19.84 13.24
C ASP A 341 1.37 18.68 13.59
N ILE A 342 1.18 17.71 12.69
CA ILE A 342 0.35 16.51 12.94
C ILE A 342 0.89 15.72 14.14
N ARG A 343 2.21 15.48 14.20
CA ARG A 343 2.83 14.75 15.33
C ARG A 343 2.69 15.51 16.64
N ARG A 344 2.84 16.83 16.62
CA ARG A 344 2.64 17.68 17.80
C ARG A 344 1.21 17.58 18.30
N GLU A 345 0.21 17.78 17.43
CA GLU A 345 -1.19 17.75 17.84
C GLU A 345 -1.68 16.38 18.26
N LEU A 346 -1.14 15.32 17.66
CA LEU A 346 -1.39 13.95 18.11
C LEU A 346 -0.90 13.74 19.54
N THR A 347 0.31 14.21 19.85
CA THR A 347 0.90 14.10 21.19
C THR A 347 0.10 14.94 22.20
N THR A 348 -0.24 16.18 21.85
CA THR A 348 -1.06 17.07 22.69
C THR A 348 -2.43 16.48 22.98
N ALA A 349 -3.14 16.00 21.95
CA ALA A 349 -4.44 15.38 22.12
C ALA A 349 -4.35 14.16 23.06
N CYS A 350 -3.28 13.37 22.91
CA CYS A 350 -3.05 12.19 23.72
C CYS A 350 -2.75 12.49 25.19
N ASP A 351 -1.98 13.56 25.47
CA ASP A 351 -1.75 14.06 26.82
C ASP A 351 -3.05 14.56 27.49
N GLU A 352 -3.91 15.22 26.70
CA GLU A 352 -5.19 15.76 27.19
C GLU A 352 -6.24 14.68 27.46
N VAL A 353 -6.21 13.56 26.75
CA VAL A 353 -7.14 12.42 26.93
C VAL A 353 -6.54 11.25 27.73
N GLY A 354 -5.25 11.33 28.09
CA GLY A 354 -4.54 10.37 28.93
C GLY A 354 -4.35 8.99 28.28
N CYS A 355 -3.76 8.91 27.09
CA CYS A 355 -3.55 7.59 26.46
C CYS A 355 -2.50 6.73 27.19
N PRO A 356 -2.54 5.40 26.99
CA PRO A 356 -1.44 4.51 27.36
C PRO A 356 -0.25 4.70 26.41
N TRP A 357 0.96 4.90 26.96
CA TRP A 357 2.20 5.16 26.20
C TRP A 357 2.83 3.92 25.51
N GLU A 358 2.06 2.85 25.28
CA GLU A 358 2.63 1.63 24.70
C GLU A 358 2.97 1.79 23.22
N LYS A 359 4.10 1.20 22.79
CA LYS A 359 4.67 1.32 21.43
C LYS A 359 3.75 0.82 20.31
N GLU A 360 2.77 0.00 20.65
CA GLU A 360 1.80 -0.58 19.71
C GLU A 360 0.59 0.34 19.43
N PHE A 361 0.45 1.43 20.22
CA PHE A 361 -0.74 2.28 20.22
C PHE A 361 -0.88 3.15 18.97
N PHE A 362 0.23 3.49 18.31
CA PHE A 362 0.23 4.19 17.02
C PHE A 362 1.09 3.44 16.00
N LYS A 363 0.56 3.17 14.80
CA LYS A 363 1.36 2.61 13.69
C LYS A 363 1.31 3.48 12.43
N ARG A 364 2.52 3.94 12.05
CA ARG A 364 3.03 4.32 10.71
C ARG A 364 2.40 5.49 9.93
N PHE A 365 2.97 6.70 10.11
CA PHE A 365 3.12 7.65 8.99
C PHE A 365 4.43 7.33 8.23
N ALA A 366 4.42 7.49 6.90
CA ALA A 366 5.28 6.85 5.89
C ALA A 366 6.77 6.61 6.23
N GLY A 367 7.24 5.38 5.95
CA GLY A 367 8.65 5.05 5.73
C GLY A 367 9.59 5.10 6.93
N SER A 368 9.72 3.97 7.66
CA SER A 368 10.92 3.64 8.47
C SER A 368 11.53 4.76 9.32
N SER A 369 10.80 5.25 10.32
CA SER A 369 11.41 5.60 11.61
C SER A 369 10.33 5.80 12.65
N THR A 370 10.21 4.81 13.53
CA THR A 370 9.91 5.04 14.95
C THR A 370 8.61 5.78 15.29
N VAL A 371 7.56 5.02 15.60
CA VAL A 371 6.88 5.23 16.91
C VAL A 371 7.81 4.68 18.00
N SER A 372 8.96 5.32 18.09
CA SER A 372 10.03 5.11 19.07
C SER A 372 10.77 6.45 19.13
N GLY A 373 9.99 7.50 19.36
CA GLY A 373 10.46 8.87 19.54
C GLY A 373 9.84 9.53 20.77
N ILE A 374 8.96 8.84 21.51
CA ILE A 374 8.65 9.20 22.89
C ILE A 374 9.79 8.65 23.75
N GLY A 375 10.96 9.26 23.59
CA GLY A 375 12.10 9.02 24.46
C GLY A 375 11.96 9.88 25.70
N LEU A 376 11.26 9.40 26.72
CA LEU A 376 11.59 9.79 28.09
C LEU A 376 13.01 9.28 28.36
N GLY A 377 13.95 10.19 28.58
CA GLY A 377 15.35 9.82 28.68
C GLY A 377 16.26 10.81 29.40
N SER A 378 15.75 11.60 30.34
CA SER A 378 16.59 12.03 31.47
C SER A 378 16.18 11.22 32.71
N PHE A 379 16.55 9.94 32.73
CA PHE A 379 16.96 9.29 33.96
C PHE A 379 18.23 8.51 33.69
N ARG A 380 19.26 8.89 34.44
CA ARG A 380 20.64 8.44 34.31
C ARG A 380 20.78 6.93 34.54
N SER A 381 21.87 6.41 33.96
CA SER A 381 22.65 5.22 34.35
C SER A 381 21.98 3.88 34.02
N ASN A 382 22.62 2.87 33.43
CA ASN A 382 24.04 2.56 33.20
C ASN A 382 24.13 1.50 32.08
N GLY A 383 25.27 1.46 31.39
CA GLY A 383 25.69 0.35 30.53
C GLY A 383 25.68 0.73 29.05
N LEU A 384 26.85 0.95 28.45
CA LEU A 384 27.57 -0.09 27.69
C LEU A 384 26.67 -0.71 26.60
N SER A 385 26.95 -0.66 25.30
CA SER A 385 28.21 -0.44 24.62
C SER A 385 27.93 -0.16 23.14
N ILE A 386 28.88 0.55 22.56
CA ILE A 386 29.04 0.92 21.16
C ILE A 386 29.18 -0.34 20.27
N LYS A 387 28.78 -0.18 19.00
CA LYS A 387 29.10 -0.95 17.75
C LYS A 387 27.89 -1.77 17.26
N ALA A 388 27.39 -1.63 16.02
CA ALA A 388 28.11 -1.51 14.75
C ALA A 388 27.29 -0.76 13.65
N GLY A 389 27.98 -0.08 12.72
CA GLY A 389 27.41 0.52 11.50
C GLY A 389 27.12 -0.53 10.39
N ARG A 390 26.57 -0.22 9.21
CA ARG A 390 26.46 1.03 8.41
C ARG A 390 25.49 0.79 7.23
N PRO A 391 24.67 1.77 6.82
CA PRO A 391 24.63 2.27 5.45
C PRO A 391 25.86 3.17 5.22
N LYS A 392 26.42 3.25 4.02
CA LYS A 392 27.65 4.04 3.78
C LYS A 392 27.36 5.53 3.99
N LYS A 393 27.82 6.06 5.14
CA LYS A 393 28.13 7.46 5.50
C LYS A 393 27.54 8.54 4.58
N ASP A 394 26.52 9.27 5.07
CA ASP A 394 26.80 10.68 5.31
C ASP A 394 27.48 10.72 6.66
N ASP A 395 28.77 11.07 6.63
CA ASP A 395 29.48 11.40 7.85
C ASP A 395 28.68 12.45 8.59
N GLY A 396 28.52 12.25 9.90
CA GLY A 396 27.87 13.22 10.78
C GLY A 396 28.38 14.60 10.36
N ASP A 397 27.48 15.44 9.89
CA ASP A 397 27.87 16.77 9.53
C ASP A 397 28.30 17.41 10.85
N ASP A 398 29.61 17.47 11.04
CA ASP A 398 30.24 18.02 12.21
C ASP A 398 29.62 19.41 12.36
N LEU A 399 28.84 19.63 13.40
CA LEU A 399 28.10 20.88 13.52
C LEU A 399 29.12 21.93 13.97
N THR A 400 29.52 22.79 13.04
CA THR A 400 30.44 23.88 13.38
C THR A 400 29.62 25.02 13.99
N GLU A 401 30.04 25.45 15.17
CA GLU A 401 29.54 26.67 15.79
C GLU A 401 30.07 27.87 15.04
N VAL A 402 29.17 28.78 14.68
CA VAL A 402 29.49 30.01 13.96
C VAL A 402 28.71 31.18 14.57
N GLY A 403 29.20 32.40 14.32
CA GLY A 403 28.55 33.63 14.77
C GLY A 403 28.34 34.62 13.64
N ARG A 404 27.30 35.46 13.76
CA ARG A 404 27.05 36.59 12.86
C ARG A 404 26.28 37.71 13.56
N TRP A 405 26.57 38.95 13.17
CA TRP A 405 25.71 40.11 13.42
C TRP A 405 24.54 40.16 12.44
N MET A 406 23.33 40.30 12.98
CA MET A 406 22.08 40.41 12.24
C MET A 406 21.11 41.37 12.93
N ASP A 407 20.10 41.86 12.21
CA ASP A 407 19.04 42.66 12.80
C ASP A 407 17.99 41.79 13.54
N ASP A 408 17.12 42.43 14.31
CA ASP A 408 16.11 41.74 15.12
C ASP A 408 15.10 40.96 14.25
N ASP A 409 14.79 41.46 13.05
CA ASP A 409 13.85 40.82 12.13
C ASP A 409 14.48 39.58 11.48
N GLU A 410 15.75 39.65 11.09
CA GLU A 410 16.54 38.53 10.57
C GLU A 410 16.66 37.44 11.65
N PHE A 411 16.90 37.81 12.90
CA PHE A 411 16.94 36.87 14.02
C PHE A 411 15.60 36.21 14.31
N ALA A 412 14.50 36.97 14.27
CA ALA A 412 13.16 36.44 14.42
C ALA A 412 12.83 35.43 13.30
N LYS A 413 13.18 35.77 12.05
CA LYS A 413 13.06 34.86 10.90
C LYS A 413 13.92 33.60 11.07
N MET A 414 15.14 33.75 11.59
CA MET A 414 16.05 32.63 11.83
C MET A 414 15.53 31.68 12.90
N LYS A 415 14.94 32.20 13.99
CA LYS A 415 14.30 31.38 15.03
C LYS A 415 13.06 30.67 14.53
N ASN A 416 12.21 31.37 13.78
CA ASN A 416 10.95 30.81 13.29
C ASN A 416 11.17 29.76 12.20
N SER A 417 12.16 29.97 11.32
CA SER A 417 12.46 29.02 10.24
C SER A 417 13.43 27.91 10.65
N ALA A 418 14.16 28.07 11.77
CA ALA A 418 15.29 27.23 12.16
C ALA A 418 16.35 27.09 11.04
N ARG A 419 16.51 28.12 10.21
CA ARG A 419 17.45 28.14 9.07
C ARG A 419 18.22 29.45 9.02
N VAL A 420 19.46 29.37 8.54
CA VAL A 420 20.27 30.56 8.29
C VAL A 420 19.57 31.46 7.29
N GLN A 421 19.53 32.77 7.55
CA GLN A 421 18.95 33.73 6.61
C GLN A 421 19.96 34.09 5.53
N GLU A 422 19.49 34.12 4.29
CA GLU A 422 20.31 34.44 3.13
C GLU A 422 20.71 35.92 3.15
N GLY A 423 22.02 36.18 3.12
CA GLY A 423 22.56 37.53 3.02
C GLY A 423 22.61 38.05 1.59
N ALA A 424 22.98 39.32 1.46
CA ALA A 424 23.08 39.99 0.16
C ALA A 424 24.01 39.25 -0.82
N GLY A 425 23.57 39.13 -2.08
CA GLY A 425 24.30 38.39 -3.12
C GLY A 425 24.19 36.86 -3.01
N GLY A 426 23.18 36.38 -2.29
CA GLY A 426 22.88 34.95 -2.15
C GLY A 426 23.87 34.19 -1.28
N ARG A 427 24.51 34.88 -0.33
CA ARG A 427 25.54 34.28 0.55
C ARG A 427 25.56 34.95 1.91
N THR A 428 25.90 34.16 2.93
CA THR A 428 25.96 34.62 4.32
C THR A 428 27.35 34.44 4.87
N PHE A 429 27.94 35.53 5.39
CA PHE A 429 29.26 35.51 6.02
C PHE A 429 29.12 35.25 7.52
N VAL A 430 29.90 34.31 8.02
CA VAL A 430 29.91 33.91 9.44
C VAL A 430 31.34 33.75 9.94
N VAL A 431 31.53 33.97 11.24
CA VAL A 431 32.81 33.73 11.92
C VAL A 431 32.81 32.37 12.61
N ARG A 432 33.86 31.56 12.43
CA ARG A 432 33.98 30.20 12.99
C ARG A 432 34.32 30.14 14.48
N THR A 433 34.80 31.23 15.05
CA THR A 433 35.13 31.35 16.49
C THR A 433 33.87 31.55 17.35
N GLY A 434 32.79 32.04 16.75
CA GLY A 434 31.60 32.50 17.47
C GLY A 434 31.85 33.73 18.36
N ASP A 435 32.94 34.47 18.13
CA ASP A 435 33.30 35.67 18.91
C ASP A 435 32.83 36.97 18.20
N PRO A 436 32.05 37.84 18.85
CA PRO A 436 31.62 39.12 18.28
C PRO A 436 32.77 40.07 17.93
N GLU A 437 33.92 39.99 18.61
CA GLU A 437 35.06 40.91 18.43
C GLU A 437 35.83 40.68 17.11
N ASP A 438 35.59 39.55 16.44
CA ASP A 438 36.19 39.28 15.13
C ASP A 438 35.62 40.18 14.01
N TYR A 439 34.48 40.84 14.26
CA TYR A 439 33.92 41.86 13.37
C TYR A 439 34.51 43.24 13.69
N LYS A 440 35.43 43.71 12.83
CA LYS A 440 36.08 45.04 13.00
C LYS A 440 35.14 46.24 12.90
N VAL A 441 33.99 46.09 12.24
CA VAL A 441 32.99 47.14 12.06
C VAL A 441 31.62 46.50 12.27
N THR A 442 30.79 47.10 13.13
CA THR A 442 29.45 46.61 13.45
C THR A 442 28.44 47.75 13.30
N PRO A 443 27.33 47.56 12.57
CA PRO A 443 26.23 48.54 12.54
C PRO A 443 25.54 48.66 13.91
N ALA A 444 25.26 49.89 14.35
CA ALA A 444 24.49 50.14 15.57
C ALA A 444 23.06 49.60 15.45
N GLY A 445 22.53 49.00 16.51
CA GLY A 445 21.19 48.40 16.52
C GLY A 445 21.14 46.96 16.02
N THR A 446 22.27 46.25 15.95
CA THR A 446 22.34 44.83 15.56
C THR A 446 22.60 43.94 16.77
N ILE A 447 22.26 42.66 16.64
CA ILE A 447 22.50 41.63 17.65
C ILE A 447 23.46 40.58 17.13
N PHE A 448 24.35 40.11 18.00
CA PHE A 448 25.25 39.02 17.67
C PHE A 448 24.62 37.69 18.07
N VAL A 449 24.55 36.79 17.11
CA VAL A 449 23.88 35.50 17.25
C VAL A 449 24.88 34.41 16.93
N ARG A 450 24.95 33.45 17.85
CA ARG A 450 25.75 32.23 17.71
C ARG A 450 24.84 31.06 17.43
N PHE A 451 25.21 30.21 16.48
CA PHE A 451 24.41 29.08 16.04
C PHE A 451 25.28 28.01 15.40
N LYS A 452 24.76 26.80 15.29
CA LYS A 452 25.45 25.64 14.73
C LYS A 452 24.87 25.29 13.38
N VAL A 453 25.75 25.08 12.41
CA VAL A 453 25.42 24.66 11.05
C VAL A 453 26.20 23.43 10.65
N PRO A 454 25.66 22.61 9.72
CA PRO A 454 26.41 21.48 9.16
C PRO A 454 27.70 21.96 8.48
N SER A 455 28.86 21.41 8.83
CA SER A 455 30.16 21.86 8.29
C SER A 455 30.26 21.77 6.77
N SER A 456 29.51 20.85 6.13
CA SER A 456 29.41 20.73 4.67
C SER A 456 28.98 22.02 3.96
N PHE A 457 28.19 22.87 4.63
CA PHE A 457 27.71 24.16 4.11
C PHE A 457 28.70 25.31 4.31
N LEU A 458 29.78 25.12 5.08
CA LEU A 458 30.78 26.16 5.31
C LEU A 458 31.89 26.10 4.27
N LYS A 459 31.94 27.12 3.40
CA LYS A 459 33.04 27.32 2.46
C LYS A 459 34.08 28.27 3.05
N PRO A 460 35.39 28.04 2.84
CA PRO A 460 36.43 28.91 3.35
C PRO A 460 36.29 30.32 2.74
N ALA A 461 36.46 31.35 3.58
CA ALA A 461 36.58 32.72 3.12
C ALA A 461 38.06 33.09 2.93
N SER A 462 38.33 34.35 2.56
CA SER A 462 39.69 34.86 2.37
C SER A 462 40.55 34.87 3.65
N LYS A 463 39.95 34.68 4.82
CA LYS A 463 40.64 34.52 6.11
C LYS A 463 40.17 33.24 6.82
N PRO A 464 41.06 32.54 7.54
CA PRO A 464 40.76 31.22 8.12
C PRO A 464 39.67 31.24 9.20
N GLU A 465 39.53 32.35 9.92
CA GLU A 465 38.50 32.54 10.94
C GLU A 465 37.10 32.81 10.35
N TRP A 466 37.02 33.06 9.04
CA TRP A 466 35.78 33.37 8.33
C TRP A 466 35.31 32.22 7.44
N ALA A 467 33.99 32.08 7.33
CA ALA A 467 33.34 31.17 6.42
C ALA A 467 32.19 31.83 5.66
N VAL A 468 31.86 31.25 4.52
CA VAL A 468 30.73 31.64 3.69
C VAL A 468 29.76 30.47 3.60
N ILE A 469 28.47 30.77 3.83
CA ILE A 469 27.36 29.85 3.60
C ILE A 469 26.69 30.28 2.29
N PRO A 470 26.81 29.50 1.20
CA PRO A 470 26.13 29.81 -0.05
C PRO A 470 24.63 29.52 0.06
N GLY A 471 23.81 30.42 -0.49
CA GLY A 471 22.36 30.32 -0.54
C GLY A 471 21.82 29.97 -1.93
N PRO A 472 20.51 29.71 -2.03
CA PRO A 472 19.87 29.30 -3.28
C PRO A 472 19.98 30.34 -4.39
N ASN A 473 20.13 31.62 -4.04
CA ASN A 473 20.23 32.72 -5.01
C ASN A 473 21.68 33.12 -5.30
N ILE A 474 22.67 32.28 -4.97
CA ILE A 474 24.07 32.60 -5.21
C ILE A 474 24.37 32.68 -6.71
N THR A 475 24.86 33.83 -7.16
CA THR A 475 25.13 34.08 -8.59
C THR A 475 26.55 33.74 -9.01
N THR A 476 27.45 33.54 -8.05
CA THR A 476 28.85 33.20 -8.33
C THR A 476 29.05 31.69 -8.38
N LYS A 477 29.73 31.21 -9.44
CA LYS A 477 30.05 29.78 -9.64
C LYS A 477 31.15 29.26 -8.71
N MET A 478 31.78 30.13 -7.92
CA MET A 478 32.95 29.81 -7.09
C MET A 478 32.64 28.78 -5.97
N PHE A 479 31.38 28.64 -5.54
CA PHE A 479 31.00 27.81 -4.39
C PHE A 479 30.25 26.52 -4.75
N GLY A 480 30.24 26.15 -6.04
CA GLY A 480 29.49 25.00 -6.55
C GLY A 480 28.05 25.34 -6.96
N PRO A 481 27.23 24.33 -7.29
CA PRO A 481 25.83 24.56 -7.65
C PRO A 481 25.05 25.16 -6.46
N PRO A 482 24.09 26.08 -6.71
CA PRO A 482 23.28 26.66 -5.64
C PRO A 482 22.51 25.56 -4.88
N PRO A 483 22.51 25.57 -3.54
CA PRO A 483 21.69 24.65 -2.76
C PRO A 483 20.20 24.98 -2.93
N LEU A 484 19.30 24.00 -2.75
CA LEU A 484 17.85 24.22 -2.85
C LEU A 484 17.31 25.18 -1.78
N SER A 485 18.01 25.33 -0.65
CA SER A 485 17.67 26.27 0.43
C SER A 485 18.88 26.51 1.35
N MET A 486 18.83 27.58 2.15
CA MET A 486 19.84 27.85 3.20
C MET A 486 19.89 26.71 4.22
N PRO A 487 21.03 26.38 4.86
CA PRO A 487 21.12 25.25 5.79
C PRO A 487 20.30 25.45 7.08
N PRO A 488 19.97 24.34 7.77
CA PRO A 488 19.41 24.41 9.11
C PRO A 488 20.39 25.09 10.07
N ALA A 489 19.85 25.87 11.00
CA ALA A 489 20.58 26.50 12.09
C ALA A 489 20.03 25.98 13.42
N THR A 490 20.90 25.38 14.21
CA THR A 490 20.57 24.82 15.53
C THR A 490 21.31 25.58 16.62
N CYS A 491 20.90 25.43 17.89
CA CYS A 491 21.53 26.13 19.01
C CYS A 491 21.65 27.66 18.81
N ILE A 492 20.59 28.30 18.30
CA ILE A 492 20.56 29.74 18.00
C ILE A 492 20.47 30.53 19.32
N VAL A 493 21.56 31.19 19.71
CA VAL A 493 21.69 31.94 20.96
C VAL A 493 22.05 33.39 20.65
N LEU A 494 21.28 34.33 21.20
CA LEU A 494 21.65 35.75 21.23
C LEU A 494 22.74 35.93 22.29
N VAL A 495 23.89 36.46 21.88
CA VAL A 495 25.05 36.65 22.77
C VAL A 495 25.07 38.05 23.33
N CYS A 496 24.97 39.07 22.48
CA CYS A 496 25.00 40.48 22.89
C CYS A 496 24.30 41.38 21.85
N ARG A 497 24.03 42.62 22.26
CA ARG A 497 23.44 43.69 21.42
C ARG A 497 24.41 44.87 21.41
N LYS A 498 24.52 45.57 20.28
CA LYS A 498 25.42 46.71 20.11
C LYS A 498 24.72 47.95 19.56
#